data_AF-A0A7C8YWY7-F1
#
_entry.id   AF-A0A7C8YWY7-F1
#
_cell.length_a   1.000
_cell.length_b   1.000
_cell.length_c   1.000
_cell.angle_alpha   90.00
_cell.angle_beta   90.00
_cell.angle_gamma   90.00
#
_symmetry.space_group_name_H-M   'P 1'
#
loop_
_entity.id
_entity.type
_entity.pdbx_description
1 polymer ?
#
loop_
_entity_poly.entity_id
_entity_poly.type
_entity_poly.pdbx_seq_one_letter_code
_entity_poly.pdbx_strand_id
1 'polypeptide(L)'
;SYETLLDVFWDKHDPTTLNRQGNDVGTQYRSGIYYYTPEQEKAAIESRDRRQKLLNRKIVTEILPAKKFYRAEEYHQQYLAKGGRFGIKQSAEKGCTDPIRCYG
;
A
#
# COMPACT_ATOMS: atom_id res chain seq x y z
N SER A 1 -4.87 8.94 -12.09
CA SER A 1 -5.09 7.74 -12.93
C SER A 1 -4.65 6.50 -12.14
N TYR A 2 -4.58 5.32 -12.76
CA TYR A 2 -4.02 4.12 -12.08
C TYR A 2 -2.53 4.30 -11.78
N GLU A 3 -1.79 4.97 -12.65
CA GLU A 3 -0.38 5.33 -12.47
C GLU A 3 -0.17 6.17 -11.21
N THR A 4 -1.03 7.17 -10.98
CA THR A 4 -1.00 7.98 -9.74
C THR A 4 -1.19 7.12 -8.49
N LEU A 5 -2.04 6.08 -8.54
CA LEU A 5 -2.23 5.16 -7.41
C LEU A 5 -0.99 4.28 -7.19
N LEU A 6 -0.31 3.88 -8.26
CA LEU A 6 0.95 3.13 -8.19
C LEU A 6 2.08 3.98 -7.59
N ASP A 7 2.19 5.25 -7.98
CA ASP A 7 3.18 6.17 -7.40
C ASP A 7 2.96 6.33 -5.89
N VAL A 8 1.70 6.54 -5.47
CA VAL A 8 1.34 6.56 -4.05
C VAL A 8 1.70 5.22 -3.39
N PHE A 9 1.40 4.08 -4.00
CA PHE A 9 1.74 2.77 -3.44
C PHE A 9 3.23 2.64 -3.15
N TRP A 10 4.10 2.94 -4.12
CA TRP A 10 5.54 2.81 -3.93
C TRP A 10 6.14 3.76 -2.90
N ASP A 11 5.52 4.92 -2.66
CA ASP A 11 5.99 5.91 -1.70
C ASP A 11 5.50 5.66 -0.27
N LYS A 12 4.56 4.72 -0.06
CA LYS A 12 3.92 4.50 1.26
C LYS A 12 4.49 3.33 2.06
N HIS A 13 5.30 2.47 1.48
CA HIS A 13 5.82 1.29 2.17
C HIS A 13 7.16 0.83 1.56
N ASP A 14 7.94 0.00 2.26
CA ASP A 14 9.13 -0.66 1.66
C ASP A 14 8.69 -1.90 0.85
N PRO A 15 8.80 -1.91 -0.48
CA PRO A 15 8.35 -3.02 -1.31
C PRO A 15 9.37 -4.18 -1.39
N THR A 16 10.46 -4.12 -0.62
CA THR A 16 11.59 -5.06 -0.68
C THR A 16 11.66 -5.99 0.55
N THR A 17 10.70 -5.87 1.46
CA THR A 17 10.55 -6.72 2.65
C THR A 17 9.49 -7.78 2.43
N LEU A 18 9.91 -9.05 2.44
CA LEU A 18 8.99 -10.18 2.27
C LEU A 18 8.18 -10.40 3.55
N ASN A 19 6.85 -10.44 3.43
CA ASN A 19 5.91 -10.74 4.52
C ASN A 19 6.13 -9.88 5.79
N ARG A 20 6.45 -8.60 5.59
CA ARG A 20 6.70 -7.63 6.66
C ARG A 20 6.54 -6.21 6.15
N GLN A 21 6.02 -5.32 7.00
CA GLN A 21 6.17 -3.88 6.82
C GLN A 21 6.49 -3.20 8.15
N GLY A 22 7.60 -2.45 8.20
CA GLY A 22 8.11 -1.94 9.48
C GLY A 22 8.28 -3.07 10.51
N ASN A 23 7.62 -2.91 11.67
CA ASN A 23 7.64 -3.90 12.76
C ASN A 23 6.53 -4.96 12.64
N ASP A 24 5.61 -4.85 11.68
CA ASP A 24 4.51 -5.79 11.49
C ASP A 24 4.96 -6.96 10.62
N VAL A 25 5.00 -8.17 11.20
CA VAL A 25 5.54 -9.39 10.57
C VAL A 25 4.45 -10.42 10.35
N GLY A 26 4.36 -10.97 9.13
CA GLY A 26 3.36 -11.96 8.75
C GLY A 26 2.95 -11.84 7.28
N THR A 27 2.43 -12.91 6.70
CA THR A 27 2.00 -12.95 5.29
C THR A 27 0.87 -11.98 4.98
N GLN A 28 0.09 -11.57 5.98
CA GLN A 28 -0.94 -10.54 5.89
C GLN A 28 -0.38 -9.13 5.66
N TYR A 29 0.92 -8.91 5.88
CA TYR A 29 1.60 -7.62 5.68
C TYR A 29 2.48 -7.60 4.42
N ARG A 30 2.29 -8.56 3.50
CA ARG A 30 3.04 -8.60 2.24
C ARG A 30 2.65 -7.43 1.32
N SER A 31 3.63 -6.95 0.56
CA SER A 31 3.37 -6.02 -0.53
C SER A 31 2.68 -6.74 -1.70
N GLY A 32 1.56 -6.21 -2.20
CA GLY A 32 0.84 -6.81 -3.32
C GLY A 32 -0.02 -5.80 -4.07
N ILE A 33 -0.11 -5.98 -5.39
CA ILE A 33 -1.00 -5.27 -6.30
C ILE A 33 -1.95 -6.30 -6.91
N TYR A 34 -3.25 -6.10 -6.70
CA TYR A 34 -4.29 -6.98 -7.22
C TYR A 34 -5.09 -6.26 -8.30
N TYR A 35 -4.90 -6.63 -9.56
CA TYR A 35 -5.46 -5.92 -10.71
C TYR A 35 -6.83 -6.45 -11.13
N TYR A 36 -7.67 -5.57 -11.69
CA TYR A 36 -9.00 -5.92 -12.22
C TYR A 36 -9.03 -6.05 -13.74
N THR A 37 -8.06 -5.45 -14.45
CA THR A 37 -7.99 -5.49 -15.91
C THR A 37 -6.56 -5.73 -16.39
N PRO A 38 -6.38 -6.23 -17.63
CA PRO A 38 -5.05 -6.39 -18.23
C PRO A 38 -4.25 -5.08 -18.34
N GLU A 39 -4.94 -3.95 -18.52
CA GLU A 39 -4.29 -2.63 -18.57
C GLU A 39 -3.67 -2.27 -17.21
N GLN A 40 -4.35 -2.59 -16.11
CA GLN A 40 -3.81 -2.41 -14.76
C GLN A 40 -2.62 -3.35 -14.50
N GLU A 41 -2.70 -4.60 -14.94
CA GLU A 41 -1.57 -5.54 -14.84
C GLU A 41 -0.33 -4.97 -15.54
N LYS A 42 -0.49 -4.55 -16.80
CA LYS A 42 0.59 -3.97 -17.60
C LYS A 42 1.17 -2.73 -16.91
N ALA A 43 0.33 -1.79 -16.49
CA ALA A 43 0.77 -0.57 -15.81
C ALA A 43 1.50 -0.86 -14.49
N ALA A 44 1.03 -1.85 -13.72
CA ALA A 44 1.67 -2.27 -12.46
C ALA A 44 3.06 -2.88 -12.71
N ILE A 45 3.20 -3.75 -13.71
CA ILE A 45 4.48 -4.36 -14.09
C ILE A 45 5.47 -3.28 -14.53
N GLU A 46 5.07 -2.40 -15.45
CA GLU A 46 5.94 -1.33 -15.93
C GLU A 46 6.35 -0.37 -14.80
N SER A 47 5.43 -0.05 -13.90
CA SER A 47 5.70 0.81 -12.74
C SER A 47 6.66 0.16 -11.75
N ARG A 48 6.49 -1.15 -11.47
CA ARG A 48 7.44 -1.93 -10.66
C ARG A 48 8.83 -1.90 -11.28
N ASP A 49 8.94 -2.11 -12.58
CA ASP A 49 10.23 -2.17 -13.27
C ASP A 49 10.92 -0.80 -13.30
N ARG A 50 10.16 0.29 -13.42
CA ARG A 50 10.69 1.66 -13.23
C ARG A 50 11.17 1.88 -11.79
N ARG A 51 10.37 1.50 -10.78
CA ARG A 51 10.71 1.68 -9.37
C ARG A 51 11.91 0.83 -8.94
N GLN A 52 12.03 -0.39 -9.46
CA GLN A 52 13.15 -1.30 -9.18
C GLN A 52 14.51 -0.68 -9.54
N LYS A 53 14.58 0.12 -10.60
CA LYS A 53 15.82 0.82 -11.01
C LYS A 53 16.32 1.83 -9.96
N LEU A 54 15.44 2.28 -9.07
CA LEU A 54 15.75 3.24 -8.00
C LEU A 54 16.11 2.55 -6.67
N LEU A 55 15.97 1.23 -6.58
CA LEU A 55 16.13 0.46 -5.35
C LEU A 55 17.25 -0.58 -5.49
N ASN A 56 18.12 -0.64 -4.47
CA ASN A 56 19.20 -1.62 -4.42
C ASN A 56 18.69 -3.03 -4.09
N ARG A 57 17.61 -3.12 -3.30
CA ARG A 57 16.99 -4.38 -2.92
C ARG A 57 15.91 -4.75 -3.94
N LYS A 58 15.78 -6.05 -4.21
CA LYS A 58 14.76 -6.57 -5.13
C LYS A 58 13.37 -6.31 -4.56
N ILE A 59 12.47 -5.76 -5.38
CA ILE A 59 11.05 -5.64 -5.09
C ILE A 59 10.45 -7.05 -5.04
N VAL A 60 9.74 -7.33 -3.95
CA VAL A 60 9.05 -8.61 -3.70
C VAL A 60 7.53 -8.49 -3.80
N THR A 61 7.03 -7.34 -4.26
CA THR A 61 5.61 -7.10 -4.50
C THR A 61 5.03 -8.12 -5.48
N GLU A 62 3.99 -8.84 -5.07
CA GLU A 62 3.22 -9.71 -5.97
C GLU A 62 2.27 -8.88 -6.83
N ILE A 63 2.13 -9.26 -8.10
CA ILE A 63 1.18 -8.66 -9.04
C ILE A 63 0.31 -9.80 -9.57
N LEU A 64 -0.93 -9.87 -9.10
CA LEU A 64 -1.84 -11.00 -9.35
C LEU A 64 -3.26 -10.51 -9.66
N PRO A 65 -4.11 -11.34 -10.31
CA PRO A 65 -5.52 -10.99 -10.49
C PRO A 65 -6.24 -10.76 -9.15
N ALA A 66 -7.11 -9.76 -9.10
CA ALA A 66 -7.99 -9.53 -7.97
C ALA A 66 -8.90 -10.75 -7.73
N LYS A 67 -9.02 -11.12 -6.46
CA LYS A 67 -9.91 -12.19 -5.98
C LYS A 67 -11.03 -11.59 -5.15
N LYS A 68 -11.86 -12.44 -4.55
CA LYS A 68 -12.92 -12.03 -3.63
C LYS A 68 -12.35 -11.16 -2.51
N PHE A 69 -12.87 -9.94 -2.41
CA PHE A 69 -12.55 -9.01 -1.34
C PHE A 69 -13.50 -9.23 -0.16
N TYR A 70 -12.94 -9.48 1.03
CA TYR A 70 -13.69 -9.59 2.27
C TYR A 70 -13.47 -8.29 3.06
N ARG A 71 -14.52 -7.49 3.19
CA ARG A 71 -14.48 -6.23 3.94
C ARG A 71 -14.20 -6.56 5.42
N ALA A 72 -13.17 -5.93 5.99
CA ALA A 72 -12.86 -6.00 7.42
C ALA A 72 -13.93 -5.30 8.27
N GLU A 73 -13.95 -5.61 9.56
CA GLU A 73 -14.89 -5.07 10.54
C GLU A 73 -14.86 -3.54 10.64
N GLU A 74 -15.98 -2.94 11.08
CA GLU A 74 -16.16 -1.47 11.05
C GLU A 74 -15.16 -0.69 11.91
N TYR A 75 -14.59 -1.31 12.94
CA TYR A 75 -13.57 -0.67 13.79
C TYR A 75 -12.22 -0.50 13.07
N HIS A 76 -11.94 -1.27 12.01
CA HIS A 76 -10.75 -1.10 11.17
C HIS A 76 -10.90 0.03 10.14
N GLN A 77 -12.13 0.40 9.80
CA GLN A 77 -12.44 1.32 8.71
C GLN A 77 -12.07 2.76 9.11
N GLN A 78 -11.27 3.45 8.29
CA GLN A 78 -10.78 4.81 8.54
C GLN A 78 -10.14 5.00 9.93
N TYR A 79 -9.47 3.98 10.46
CA TYR A 79 -8.95 3.94 11.83
C TYR A 79 -8.10 5.16 12.22
N LEU A 80 -7.13 5.56 11.38
CA LEU A 80 -6.25 6.70 11.65
C LEU A 80 -6.99 8.05 11.61
N ALA A 81 -7.96 8.21 10.71
CA ALA A 81 -8.80 9.41 10.65
C ALA A 81 -9.78 9.49 11.83
N LYS A 82 -10.16 8.35 12.40
CA LYS A 82 -11.00 8.26 13.62
C LYS A 82 -10.21 8.55 14.92
N GLY A 83 -8.88 8.57 14.88
CA GLY A 83 -8.03 8.89 16.03
C GLY A 83 -6.91 7.87 16.30
N GLY A 84 -6.89 6.73 15.60
CA GLY A 84 -5.90 5.69 15.82
C GLY A 84 -5.83 5.19 17.26
N ARG A 85 -4.67 4.66 17.66
CA ARG A 85 -4.41 4.07 18.98
C ARG A 85 -4.38 5.11 20.09
N PHE A 86 -3.99 6.34 19.77
CA PHE A 86 -3.72 7.39 20.76
C PHE A 86 -4.79 8.49 20.81
N GLY A 87 -5.88 8.37 20.03
CA GLY A 87 -6.95 9.36 19.96
C GLY A 87 -6.61 10.61 19.15
N ILE A 88 -5.44 10.69 18.52
CA ILE A 88 -5.00 11.82 17.70
C ILE A 88 -5.34 11.51 16.24
N LYS A 89 -6.29 12.27 15.68
CA LYS A 89 -6.73 12.10 14.29
C LYS A 89 -5.63 12.51 13.32
N GLN A 90 -5.52 11.77 12.22
CA GLN A 90 -4.72 12.16 11.06
C GLN A 90 -5.67 12.60 9.94
N SER A 91 -5.38 13.73 9.28
CA SER A 91 -6.25 14.26 8.23
C SER A 91 -6.32 13.30 7.04
N ALA A 92 -7.51 13.13 6.50
CA ALA A 92 -7.77 12.39 5.27
C ALA A 92 -8.23 13.32 4.13
N GLU A 93 -8.06 14.63 4.30
CA GLU A 93 -8.38 15.63 3.30
C GLU A 93 -7.53 15.43 2.04
N LYS A 94 -8.13 15.73 0.87
CA LYS A 94 -7.43 15.61 -0.40
C LYS A 94 -6.28 16.60 -0.46
N GLY A 95 -5.10 16.12 -0.84
CA GLY A 95 -3.89 16.95 -0.92
C GLY A 95 -3.16 17.14 0.41
N CYS A 96 -3.63 16.54 1.52
CA CYS A 96 -2.87 16.52 2.76
C CYS A 96 -1.51 15.82 2.53
N THR A 97 -0.43 16.49 2.92
CA THR A 97 0.95 16.00 2.80
C THR A 97 1.58 15.71 4.17
N ASP A 98 0.80 15.81 5.24
CA ASP A 98 1.25 15.50 6.59
C ASP A 98 1.81 14.06 6.67
N PRO A 99 2.92 13.84 7.38
CA PRO A 99 3.46 12.50 7.55
C PRO A 99 2.45 11.57 8.23
N ILE A 100 2.16 10.45 7.57
CA ILE A 100 1.27 9.42 8.12
C ILE A 100 2.01 8.64 9.20
N ARG A 101 1.40 8.52 10.38
CA ARG A 101 1.90 7.72 11.51
C ARG A 101 1.18 6.38 11.54
N CYS A 102 1.95 5.29 11.64
CA CYS A 102 1.47 3.92 11.44
C CYS A 102 0.24 3.54 12.29
N TYR A 103 0.19 3.97 13.56
CA TYR A 103 -0.83 3.52 14.51
C TYR A 103 -1.69 4.64 15.10
N GLY A 104 -1.37 5.91 14.84
CA GLY A 104 -2.00 7.05 15.51
C GLY A 104 -1.04 8.21 15.62
#